data_AF-A0AAV8VN08-F1
#
_entry.id   AF-A0AAV8VN08-F1
#
_cell.length_a   1.000
_cell.length_b   1.000
_cell.length_c   1.000
_cell.angle_alpha   90.00
_cell.angle_beta   90.00
_cell.angle_gamma   90.00
#
_symmetry.space_group_name_H-M   'P 1'
#
loop_
_entity.id
_entity.type
_entity.pdbx_description
1 polymer ?
#
loop_
_entity_poly.entity_id
_entity_poly.type
_entity_poly.pdbx_seq_one_letter_code
_entity_poly.pdbx_strand_id
1 'polypeptide(L)'
;MSALEVIVFIMFYLVINNKNSYVSARDEHVSLCASGVNVTYENYTVNESKNCKCKNETKCVRKCCQSGFYHYHYEDGGGIFESVCIKHNFTSFSVPIYEGTTKKYNVSDGFIIGTLQCVGNRGWKYFKMNNSNPREAFYIQENGTLYYPASKRKIYSNSKYCVDEEDGLTAYLCYSPDKLSVRIWKSVHNMANNQCYRNFTCLKSSHGLVPDLVLLGEYPTNWLS
;
A
#
# COMPACT_ATOMS: atom_id res chain seq x y z
N MET A 1 -35.77 -46.35 -7.58
CA MET A 1 -35.12 -45.02 -7.51
C MET A 1 -35.90 -44.08 -8.41
N SER A 2 -36.54 -43.07 -7.84
CA SER A 2 -37.34 -42.12 -8.61
C SER A 2 -36.43 -41.16 -9.38
N ALA A 3 -36.92 -40.60 -10.50
CA ALA A 3 -36.15 -39.63 -11.28
C ALA A 3 -35.68 -38.43 -10.44
N LEU A 4 -36.44 -38.09 -9.38
CA LEU A 4 -36.10 -37.03 -8.43
C LEU A 4 -34.86 -37.38 -7.60
N GLU A 5 -34.74 -38.64 -7.16
CA GLU A 5 -33.58 -39.10 -6.37
C GLU A 5 -32.29 -39.04 -7.19
N VAL A 6 -32.36 -39.37 -8.49
CA VAL A 6 -31.19 -39.31 -9.39
C VAL A 6 -30.71 -37.87 -9.57
N ILE A 7 -31.63 -36.92 -9.75
CA ILE A 7 -31.30 -35.50 -9.93
C ILE A 7 -30.66 -34.92 -8.66
N VAL A 8 -31.19 -35.26 -7.48
CA VAL A 8 -30.62 -34.83 -6.20
C VAL A 8 -29.19 -35.36 -6.05
N PHE A 9 -28.94 -36.62 -6.42
CA PHE A 9 -27.60 -37.21 -6.38
C PHE A 9 -26.61 -36.53 -7.35
N ILE A 10 -27.05 -36.20 -8.57
CA ILE A 10 -26.20 -35.50 -9.55
C ILE A 10 -25.86 -34.08 -9.06
N MET A 11 -26.84 -33.36 -8.51
CA MET A 11 -26.61 -32.02 -7.96
C MET A 11 -25.68 -32.08 -6.75
N PHE A 12 -25.81 -33.08 -5.88
CA PHE A 12 -24.88 -33.29 -4.76
C PHE A 12 -23.46 -33.60 -5.24
N TYR A 13 -23.31 -34.43 -6.28
CA TYR A 13 -22.01 -34.73 -6.88
C TYR A 13 -21.34 -33.50 -7.50
N LEU A 14 -22.12 -32.64 -8.17
CA LEU A 14 -21.62 -31.39 -8.76
C LEU A 14 -21.20 -30.37 -7.69
N VAL A 15 -21.93 -30.28 -6.57
CA VAL A 15 -21.59 -29.37 -5.46
C VAL A 15 -20.34 -29.84 -4.72
N ILE A 16 -20.13 -31.15 -4.54
CA ILE A 16 -18.92 -31.68 -3.90
C ILE A 16 -17.68 -31.47 -4.79
N ASN A 17 -17.82 -31.61 -6.11
CA ASN A 17 -16.71 -31.48 -7.05
C ASN A 17 -16.37 -30.03 -7.44
N ASN A 18 -17.20 -29.05 -7.06
CA ASN A 18 -16.95 -27.63 -7.35
C ASN A 18 -16.23 -26.89 -6.21
N LYS A 19 -15.53 -27.62 -5.34
CA LYS A 19 -14.47 -27.02 -4.53
C LYS A 19 -13.27 -26.78 -5.44
N ASN A 20 -13.30 -25.66 -6.15
CA ASN A 20 -12.10 -25.04 -6.71
C ASN A 20 -11.03 -25.06 -5.63
N SER A 21 -10.04 -25.91 -5.85
CA SER A 21 -8.86 -25.99 -5.01
C SER A 21 -8.08 -24.72 -5.26
N TYR A 22 -8.31 -23.69 -4.45
CA TYR A 22 -7.34 -22.61 -4.30
C TYR A 22 -6.12 -23.25 -3.64
N VAL A 23 -5.23 -23.79 -4.48
CA VAL A 23 -3.91 -24.26 -4.05
C VAL A 23 -3.15 -23.00 -3.62
N SER A 24 -3.25 -22.67 -2.33
CA SER A 24 -2.35 -21.73 -1.71
C SER A 24 -1.01 -22.44 -1.56
N ALA A 25 -0.03 -22.02 -2.35
CA ALA A 25 1.32 -22.56 -2.28
C ALA A 25 1.95 -22.14 -0.95
N ARG A 26 1.77 -22.96 0.09
CA ARG A 26 2.50 -22.81 1.35
C ARG A 26 3.92 -23.40 1.28
N ASP A 27 4.22 -24.23 0.28
CA ASP A 27 5.49 -24.99 0.18
C ASP A 27 6.11 -25.04 -1.25
N GLU A 28 5.60 -24.28 -2.22
CA GLU A 28 6.24 -24.21 -3.54
C GLU A 28 7.36 -23.15 -3.51
N HIS A 29 8.55 -23.48 -4.04
CA HIS A 29 9.69 -22.56 -4.07
C HIS A 29 9.39 -21.38 -5.02
N VAL A 30 8.79 -20.32 -4.48
CA VAL A 30 8.42 -19.09 -5.21
C VAL A 30 9.69 -18.41 -5.71
N SER A 31 9.84 -18.34 -7.03
CA SER A 31 10.96 -17.63 -7.66
C SER A 31 10.59 -16.15 -7.86
N LEU A 32 10.84 -15.32 -6.84
CA LEU A 32 10.46 -13.89 -6.86
C LEU A 32 11.01 -13.09 -8.06
N CYS A 33 12.13 -13.51 -8.65
CA CYS A 33 12.71 -12.86 -9.84
C CYS A 33 12.31 -13.50 -11.17
N ALA A 34 11.44 -14.50 -11.16
CA ALA A 34 10.91 -15.08 -12.39
C ALA A 34 10.13 -14.00 -13.15
N SER A 35 10.41 -13.91 -14.45
CA SER A 35 9.68 -13.03 -15.35
C SER A 35 8.57 -13.83 -16.00
N GLY A 36 7.31 -13.66 -15.55
CA GLY A 36 6.12 -14.12 -16.27
C GLY A 36 5.18 -15.04 -15.50
N VAL A 37 3.99 -15.23 -16.09
CA VAL A 37 2.86 -16.06 -15.62
C VAL A 37 3.11 -17.57 -15.70
N ASN A 38 4.28 -18.00 -16.18
CA ASN A 38 4.66 -19.41 -16.34
C ASN A 38 5.08 -20.06 -15.01
N VAL A 39 4.36 -19.72 -13.94
CA VAL A 39 4.46 -20.36 -12.63
C VAL A 39 3.18 -21.14 -12.36
N THR A 40 3.33 -22.25 -11.64
CA THR A 40 2.28 -23.22 -11.35
C THR A 40 1.31 -22.77 -10.25
N TYR A 41 1.70 -21.80 -9.42
CA TYR A 41 0.87 -21.28 -8.35
C TYR A 41 -0.02 -20.11 -8.79
N GLU A 42 -1.21 -20.03 -8.18
CA GLU A 42 -2.19 -18.96 -8.40
C GLU A 42 -2.07 -17.83 -7.37
N ASN A 43 -1.48 -18.12 -6.20
CA ASN A 43 -1.18 -17.12 -5.20
C ASN A 43 0.00 -17.53 -4.31
N TYR A 44 0.61 -16.57 -3.62
CA TYR A 44 1.64 -16.83 -2.62
C TYR A 44 1.70 -15.74 -1.53
N THR A 45 2.24 -16.08 -0.36
CA THR A 45 2.35 -15.20 0.82
C THR A 45 3.78 -15.01 1.31
N VAL A 46 4.78 -15.40 0.49
CA VAL A 46 6.21 -15.28 0.81
C VAL A 46 6.55 -13.86 1.26
N ASN A 47 7.13 -13.79 2.46
CA ASN A 47 7.46 -12.54 3.14
C ASN A 47 8.97 -12.26 3.07
N GLU A 48 9.52 -12.34 1.87
CA GLU A 48 10.92 -12.09 1.58
C GLU A 48 11.05 -10.98 0.53
N SER A 49 12.22 -10.34 0.52
CA SER A 49 12.57 -9.35 -0.50
C SER A 49 13.76 -9.83 -1.30
N LYS A 50 13.69 -9.73 -2.63
CA LYS A 50 14.76 -10.14 -3.54
C LYS A 50 15.08 -9.03 -4.53
N ASN A 51 16.37 -8.73 -4.67
CA ASN A 51 16.85 -7.81 -5.69
C ASN A 51 16.87 -8.52 -7.06
N CYS A 52 15.99 -8.10 -7.97
CA CYS A 52 15.82 -8.70 -9.28
C CYS A 52 16.38 -7.76 -10.36
N LYS A 53 17.72 -7.75 -10.48
CA LYS A 53 18.52 -6.99 -11.46
C LYS A 53 18.64 -5.48 -11.18
N CYS A 54 18.45 -5.07 -9.93
CA CYS A 54 18.66 -3.69 -9.54
C CYS A 54 20.12 -3.42 -9.15
N LYS A 55 20.79 -2.55 -9.92
CA LYS A 55 22.22 -2.22 -9.70
C LYS A 55 22.46 -1.50 -8.38
N ASN A 56 21.50 -0.70 -7.93
CA ASN A 56 21.59 0.01 -6.66
C ASN A 56 20.26 -0.10 -5.91
N GLU A 57 20.26 -0.86 -4.82
CA GLU A 57 19.05 -1.11 -4.03
C GLU A 57 18.42 0.17 -3.50
N THR A 58 19.21 1.16 -3.10
CA THR A 58 18.68 2.44 -2.57
C THR A 58 17.98 3.29 -3.63
N LYS A 59 18.28 3.07 -4.91
CA LYS A 59 17.67 3.79 -6.04
C LYS A 59 16.59 2.95 -6.74
N CYS A 60 16.30 1.77 -6.21
CA CYS A 60 15.40 0.84 -6.85
C CYS A 60 13.95 1.11 -6.54
N VAL A 61 13.08 0.87 -7.52
CA VAL A 61 11.65 0.74 -7.27
C VAL A 61 11.36 -0.64 -6.69
N ARG A 62 10.55 -0.68 -5.64
CA ARG A 62 10.08 -1.93 -5.05
C ARG A 62 8.71 -2.30 -5.62
N LYS A 63 8.59 -3.46 -6.24
CA LYS A 63 7.29 -4.07 -6.59
C LYS A 63 6.86 -5.00 -5.45
N CYS A 64 5.59 -4.98 -5.08
CA CYS A 64 5.10 -5.77 -3.95
C CYS A 64 5.14 -7.28 -4.27
N CYS A 65 4.63 -7.65 -5.44
CA CYS A 65 4.63 -9.02 -5.92
C CYS A 65 5.57 -9.20 -7.13
N GLN A 66 5.86 -10.45 -7.49
CA GLN A 66 6.62 -10.77 -8.70
C GLN A 66 5.83 -10.35 -9.95
N SER A 67 6.50 -10.23 -11.10
CA SER A 67 5.83 -9.92 -12.35
C SER A 67 4.77 -10.98 -12.71
N GLY A 68 3.59 -10.54 -13.15
CA GLY A 68 2.44 -11.42 -13.37
C GLY A 68 1.58 -11.67 -12.12
N PHE A 69 1.86 -10.99 -11.01
CA PHE A 69 1.07 -11.02 -9.79
C PHE A 69 0.81 -9.59 -9.32
N TYR A 70 -0.31 -9.39 -8.63
CA TYR A 70 -0.65 -8.15 -7.94
C TYR A 70 -0.80 -8.40 -6.44
N HIS A 71 -0.52 -7.38 -5.65
CA HIS A 71 -0.69 -7.42 -4.20
C HIS A 71 -2.13 -7.15 -3.81
N TYR A 72 -2.73 -8.11 -3.11
CA TYR A 72 -3.99 -7.95 -2.40
C TYR A 72 -3.72 -7.81 -0.90
N HIS A 73 -4.36 -6.83 -0.29
CA HIS A 73 -4.28 -6.60 1.14
C HIS A 73 -5.64 -6.24 1.72
N TYR A 74 -5.99 -6.91 2.81
CA TYR A 74 -7.18 -6.65 3.60
C TYR A 74 -6.81 -6.54 5.08
N GLU A 75 -7.26 -5.47 5.72
CA GLU A 75 -7.16 -5.25 7.17
C GLU A 75 -8.54 -4.86 7.68
N ASP A 76 -9.10 -5.61 8.63
CA ASP A 76 -10.33 -5.24 9.32
C ASP A 76 -10.08 -4.65 10.71
N GLY A 77 -11.09 -3.97 11.26
CA GLY A 77 -11.02 -3.43 12.62
C GLY A 77 -10.95 -4.49 13.72
N GLY A 78 -11.12 -5.78 13.38
CA GLY A 78 -11.02 -6.93 14.27
C GLY A 78 -9.62 -7.54 14.34
N GLY A 79 -8.67 -7.05 13.54
CA GLY A 79 -7.29 -7.55 13.50
C GLY A 79 -7.08 -8.73 12.53
N ILE A 80 -8.04 -9.00 11.63
CA ILE A 80 -7.82 -9.90 10.51
C ILE A 80 -6.97 -9.16 9.48
N PHE A 81 -5.81 -9.74 9.18
CA PHE A 81 -4.87 -9.27 8.19
C PHE A 81 -4.69 -10.34 7.13
N GLU A 82 -4.93 -10.00 5.88
CA GLU A 82 -4.56 -10.80 4.72
C GLU A 82 -3.63 -9.98 3.83
N SER A 83 -2.51 -10.60 3.45
CA SER A 83 -1.56 -10.04 2.49
C SER A 83 -1.08 -11.17 1.60
N VAL A 84 -1.53 -11.15 0.36
CA VAL A 84 -1.28 -12.23 -0.60
C VAL A 84 -0.98 -11.62 -1.97
N CYS A 85 -0.07 -12.26 -2.68
CA CYS A 85 0.19 -11.98 -4.08
C CYS A 85 -0.68 -12.90 -4.92
N ILE A 86 -1.56 -12.33 -5.73
CA ILE A 86 -2.54 -13.06 -6.56
C ILE A 86 -2.10 -12.95 -8.01
N LYS A 87 -2.16 -14.06 -8.74
CA LYS A 87 -1.78 -14.13 -10.15
C LYS A 87 -2.68 -13.20 -10.98
N HIS A 88 -2.06 -12.50 -11.91
CA HIS A 88 -2.70 -11.58 -12.82
C HIS A 88 -2.48 -12.02 -14.27
N ASN A 89 -3.46 -11.80 -15.13
CA ASN A 89 -3.36 -12.16 -16.55
C ASN A 89 -2.39 -11.26 -17.34
N PHE A 90 -1.95 -10.14 -16.77
CA PHE A 90 -1.03 -9.20 -17.41
C PHE A 90 0.42 -9.52 -17.08
N THR A 91 1.24 -9.64 -18.12
CA THR A 91 2.66 -10.02 -18.02
C THR A 91 3.59 -8.82 -17.94
N SER A 92 3.17 -7.67 -18.48
CA SER A 92 3.96 -6.44 -18.53
C SER A 92 3.57 -5.52 -17.39
N PHE A 93 4.53 -5.23 -16.51
CA PHE A 93 4.40 -4.23 -15.45
C PHE A 93 5.35 -3.07 -15.77
N SER A 94 4.89 -1.83 -15.64
CA SER A 94 5.77 -0.68 -15.87
C SER A 94 5.48 0.47 -14.92
N VAL A 95 6.53 1.03 -14.33
CA VAL A 95 6.44 2.13 -13.38
C VAL A 95 6.92 3.43 -14.04
N PRO A 96 6.07 4.46 -14.13
CA PRO A 96 6.51 5.79 -14.55
C PRO A 96 7.42 6.42 -13.49
N ILE A 97 8.56 6.91 -13.94
CA ILE A 97 9.56 7.61 -13.14
C ILE A 97 9.48 9.11 -13.42
N TYR A 98 9.60 9.89 -12.35
CA TYR A 98 9.39 11.33 -12.35
C TYR A 98 10.60 12.08 -11.77
N GLU A 99 10.73 13.34 -12.19
CA GLU A 99 11.49 14.37 -11.50
C GLU A 99 10.47 15.37 -10.93
N GLY A 100 10.29 15.36 -9.60
CA GLY A 100 9.16 16.03 -8.97
C GLY A 100 7.85 15.42 -9.44
N THR A 101 7.08 16.18 -10.23
CA THR A 101 5.80 15.74 -10.81
C THR A 101 5.86 15.52 -12.33
N THR A 102 7.02 15.77 -12.96
CA THR A 102 7.18 15.64 -14.42
C THR A 102 7.70 14.26 -14.77
N LYS A 103 6.96 13.53 -15.60
CA LYS A 103 7.35 12.18 -16.06
C LYS A 103 8.60 12.25 -16.93
N LYS A 104 9.56 11.37 -16.68
CA LYS A 104 10.81 11.23 -17.45
C LYS A 104 10.78 9.99 -18.34
N TYR A 105 10.58 8.81 -17.76
CA TYR A 105 10.59 7.53 -18.46
C TYR A 105 9.74 6.48 -17.72
N ASN A 106 9.63 5.28 -18.29
CA ASN A 106 9.04 4.13 -17.63
C ASN A 106 10.14 3.09 -17.35
N VAL A 107 10.08 2.43 -16.20
CA VAL A 107 10.90 1.27 -15.85
C VAL A 107 10.03 0.02 -15.94
N SER A 108 10.48 -0.98 -16.68
CA SER A 108 9.78 -2.27 -16.86
C SER A 108 10.59 -3.48 -16.39
N ASP A 109 11.83 -3.27 -15.96
CA ASP A 109 12.72 -4.28 -15.43
C ASP A 109 13.55 -3.73 -14.26
N GLY A 110 14.29 -4.60 -13.55
CA GLY A 110 15.18 -4.15 -12.49
C GLY A 110 14.47 -3.64 -11.24
N PHE A 111 13.65 -4.49 -10.62
CA PHE A 111 12.91 -4.17 -9.39
C PHE A 111 13.48 -4.89 -8.17
N ILE A 112 13.22 -4.34 -6.98
CA ILE A 112 13.20 -5.14 -5.75
C ILE A 112 11.81 -5.75 -5.63
N ILE A 113 11.71 -7.07 -5.56
CA ILE A 113 10.43 -7.78 -5.41
C ILE A 113 10.26 -8.17 -3.94
N GLY A 114 9.13 -7.82 -3.34
CA GLY A 114 8.76 -8.28 -2.01
C GLY A 114 7.79 -7.35 -1.27
N THR A 115 6.88 -7.96 -0.52
CA THR A 115 5.86 -7.27 0.28
C THR A 115 6.50 -6.49 1.44
N LEU A 116 5.78 -5.48 1.93
CA LEU A 116 6.28 -4.68 3.06
C LEU A 116 5.97 -5.35 4.40
N GLN A 117 6.97 -5.42 5.26
CA GLN A 117 6.82 -5.90 6.63
C GLN A 117 6.40 -4.75 7.58
N CYS A 118 5.12 -4.35 7.55
CA CYS A 118 4.63 -3.33 8.49
C CYS A 118 4.34 -3.94 9.89
N VAL A 119 3.82 -5.17 9.94
CA VAL A 119 3.20 -5.78 11.14
C VAL A 119 4.20 -6.07 12.28
N GLY A 120 5.50 -6.23 11.99
CA GLY A 120 6.53 -6.50 12.99
C GLY A 120 6.89 -5.31 13.89
N ASN A 121 6.39 -4.11 13.59
CA ASN A 121 6.69 -2.89 14.34
C ASN A 121 5.40 -2.35 14.97
N ARG A 122 5.29 -2.38 16.31
CA ARG A 122 4.12 -1.82 17.03
C ARG A 122 3.80 -0.41 16.51
N GLY A 123 2.55 -0.19 16.10
CA GLY A 123 2.05 1.09 15.61
C GLY A 123 2.36 1.40 14.14
N TRP A 124 2.72 0.40 13.31
CA TRP A 124 2.83 0.55 11.87
C TRP A 124 1.59 -0.04 11.18
N LYS A 125 0.98 0.72 10.28
CA LYS A 125 -0.21 0.36 9.51
C LYS A 125 0.13 0.25 8.03
N TYR A 126 -0.57 -0.65 7.35
CA TYR A 126 -0.53 -0.76 5.90
C TYR A 126 -1.57 0.19 5.30
N PHE A 127 -1.24 0.83 4.17
CA PHE A 127 -2.16 1.76 3.52
C PHE A 127 -2.03 1.63 2.00
N LYS A 128 -3.12 1.26 1.32
CA LYS A 128 -3.24 1.35 -0.14
C LYS A 128 -3.53 2.81 -0.50
N MET A 129 -2.65 3.43 -1.26
CA MET A 129 -2.86 4.81 -1.72
C MET A 129 -3.97 4.86 -2.76
N ASN A 130 -4.86 5.84 -2.65
CA ASN A 130 -5.90 6.09 -3.64
C ASN A 130 -5.30 6.83 -4.84
N ASN A 131 -5.20 6.17 -5.99
CA ASN A 131 -4.70 6.77 -7.23
C ASN A 131 -5.83 7.39 -8.08
N SER A 132 -7.10 7.14 -7.74
CA SER A 132 -8.26 7.64 -8.50
C SER A 132 -8.51 9.13 -8.28
N ASN A 133 -8.02 9.68 -7.16
CA ASN A 133 -8.10 11.10 -6.84
C ASN A 133 -6.81 11.81 -7.27
N PRO A 134 -6.83 12.73 -8.26
CA PRO A 134 -5.63 13.47 -8.69
C PRO A 134 -4.96 14.26 -7.56
N ARG A 135 -5.70 14.65 -6.53
CA ARG A 135 -5.14 15.34 -5.35
C ARG A 135 -4.30 14.42 -4.46
N GLU A 136 -4.47 13.11 -4.60
CA GLU A 136 -3.73 12.07 -3.88
C GLU A 136 -2.71 11.35 -4.78
N ALA A 137 -2.38 11.94 -5.93
CA ALA A 137 -1.35 11.42 -6.82
C ALA A 137 0.00 11.30 -6.10
N PHE A 138 0.72 10.23 -6.43
CA PHE A 138 2.09 9.98 -5.99
C PHE A 138 3.01 9.84 -7.21
N TYR A 139 4.30 10.07 -7.00
CA TYR A 139 5.29 10.12 -8.06
C TYR A 139 6.54 9.35 -7.65
N ILE A 140 6.84 8.25 -8.35
CA ILE A 140 8.07 7.49 -8.11
C ILE A 140 9.24 8.25 -8.74
N GLN A 141 10.24 8.58 -7.93
CA GLN A 141 11.37 9.42 -8.32
C GLN A 141 12.54 8.56 -8.85
N GLU A 142 13.44 9.16 -9.62
CA GLU A 142 14.63 8.48 -10.19
C GLU A 142 15.56 7.88 -9.12
N ASN A 143 15.53 8.41 -7.91
CA ASN A 143 16.29 7.88 -6.77
C ASN A 143 15.55 6.75 -6.01
N GLY A 144 14.49 6.19 -6.59
CA GLY A 144 13.70 5.12 -5.98
C GLY A 144 12.80 5.57 -4.82
N THR A 145 12.70 6.85 -4.52
CA THR A 145 11.77 7.35 -3.50
C THR A 145 10.37 7.59 -4.06
N LEU A 146 9.35 7.56 -3.20
CA LEU A 146 7.99 7.95 -3.54
C LEU A 146 7.73 9.36 -3.02
N TYR A 147 7.45 10.29 -3.92
CA TYR A 147 7.04 11.66 -3.59
C TYR A 147 5.51 11.74 -3.50
N TYR A 148 5.00 12.22 -2.36
CA TYR A 148 3.57 12.36 -2.10
C TYR A 148 3.20 13.79 -1.69
N PRO A 149 2.81 14.66 -2.65
CA PRO A 149 2.47 16.06 -2.39
C PRO A 149 1.39 16.26 -1.34
N ALA A 150 0.34 15.42 -1.36
CA ALA A 150 -0.84 15.58 -0.51
C ALA A 150 -0.51 15.48 0.99
N SER A 151 0.52 14.71 1.36
CA SER A 151 0.97 14.58 2.75
C SER A 151 2.10 15.57 3.08
N LYS A 152 1.87 16.87 2.86
CA LYS A 152 2.86 17.93 3.11
C LYS A 152 4.20 17.69 2.40
N ARG A 153 4.15 17.26 1.13
CA ARG A 153 5.34 16.99 0.30
C ARG A 153 6.28 15.91 0.89
N LYS A 154 5.74 14.90 1.57
CA LYS A 154 6.52 13.80 2.10
C LYS A 154 7.21 12.98 1.00
N ILE A 155 8.38 12.47 1.34
CA ILE A 155 9.17 11.55 0.52
C ILE A 155 9.37 10.26 1.31
N TYR A 156 9.03 9.13 0.71
CA TYR A 156 9.16 7.81 1.32
C TYR A 156 10.28 7.02 0.62
N SER A 157 11.18 6.42 1.40
CA SER A 157 12.18 5.48 0.87
C SER A 157 11.49 4.20 0.36
N ASN A 158 12.14 3.49 -0.56
CA ASN A 158 11.67 2.20 -1.08
C ASN A 158 11.57 1.06 -0.05
N SER A 159 12.02 1.28 1.18
CA SER A 159 11.77 0.40 2.33
C SER A 159 10.43 0.66 3.03
N LYS A 160 9.71 1.71 2.61
CA LYS A 160 8.44 2.16 3.20
C LYS A 160 7.28 2.07 2.22
N TYR A 161 7.55 1.83 0.94
CA TYR A 161 6.52 1.66 -0.07
C TYR A 161 6.87 0.52 -1.01
N CYS A 162 5.86 -0.09 -1.60
CA CYS A 162 5.99 -0.92 -2.78
C CYS A 162 4.86 -0.56 -3.75
N VAL A 163 5.04 -0.84 -5.04
CA VAL A 163 4.03 -0.57 -6.08
C VAL A 163 3.55 -1.86 -6.73
N ASP A 164 2.32 -1.85 -7.21
CA ASP A 164 1.74 -2.95 -7.98
C ASP A 164 0.67 -2.47 -8.97
N GLU A 165 0.17 -3.37 -9.81
CA GLU A 165 -0.87 -3.11 -10.82
C GLU A 165 -2.07 -4.04 -10.58
N GLU A 166 -2.98 -3.63 -9.69
CA GLU A 166 -4.31 -4.24 -9.56
C GLU A 166 -5.27 -3.54 -10.53
N ASP A 167 -5.58 -2.26 -10.28
CA ASP A 167 -6.45 -1.41 -11.10
C ASP A 167 -5.65 -0.24 -11.73
N GLY A 168 -4.45 -0.55 -12.23
CA GLY A 168 -3.42 0.43 -12.58
C GLY A 168 -2.41 0.64 -11.45
N LEU A 169 -1.45 1.57 -11.66
CA LEU A 169 -0.33 1.75 -10.73
C LEU A 169 -0.82 2.17 -9.35
N THR A 170 -0.71 1.24 -8.41
CA THR A 170 -1.08 1.40 -7.00
C THR A 170 0.19 1.42 -6.17
N ALA A 171 0.26 2.31 -5.20
CA ALA A 171 1.30 2.30 -4.18
C ALA A 171 0.73 1.84 -2.84
N TYR A 172 1.48 1.00 -2.16
CA TYR A 172 1.21 0.57 -0.81
C TYR A 172 2.26 1.12 0.13
N LEU A 173 1.85 1.62 1.29
CA LEU A 173 2.70 2.28 2.26
C LEU A 173 2.66 1.59 3.63
N CYS A 174 3.84 1.48 4.23
CA CYS A 174 4.00 1.27 5.66
C CYS A 174 4.12 2.62 6.37
N TYR A 175 3.16 2.96 7.22
CA TYR A 175 3.14 4.23 7.95
C TYR A 175 3.00 4.01 9.46
N SER A 176 3.70 4.82 10.27
CA SER A 176 3.50 4.84 11.72
C SER A 176 2.91 6.18 12.18
N PRO A 177 1.66 6.19 12.70
CA PRO A 177 1.04 7.41 13.22
C PRO A 177 1.83 8.03 14.38
N ASP A 178 2.42 7.17 15.23
CA ASP A 178 2.99 7.58 16.51
C ASP A 178 4.39 8.22 16.39
N LYS A 179 5.09 8.01 15.28
CA LYS A 179 6.42 8.62 15.06
C LYS A 179 6.34 10.08 14.58
N LEU A 180 5.16 10.58 14.23
CA LEU A 180 4.93 11.99 13.84
C LEU A 180 4.35 12.86 14.96
N SER A 181 4.04 12.32 16.15
CA SER A 181 3.41 13.06 17.25
C SER A 181 4.32 13.37 18.45
N VAL A 182 5.44 12.66 18.66
CA VAL A 182 6.24 12.85 19.90
C VAL A 182 6.96 14.20 20.00
N ARG A 183 7.26 14.90 18.90
CA ARG A 183 7.84 16.26 18.96
C ARG A 183 6.81 17.37 19.18
N ILE A 184 5.54 17.13 18.88
CA ILE A 184 4.48 18.14 19.08
C ILE A 184 3.85 17.96 20.47
N TRP A 185 3.69 16.72 20.95
CA TRP A 185 3.11 16.48 22.27
C TRP A 185 3.95 16.99 23.45
N LYS A 186 5.30 16.97 23.35
CA LYS A 186 6.16 17.58 24.38
C LYS A 186 6.09 19.12 24.43
N SER A 187 5.66 19.77 23.34
CA SER A 187 5.50 21.23 23.33
C SER A 187 4.10 21.67 23.71
N VAL A 188 3.07 20.85 23.42
CA VAL A 188 1.66 21.18 23.74
C VAL A 188 1.32 20.85 25.20
N HIS A 189 1.91 19.82 25.82
CA HIS A 189 1.67 19.53 27.24
C HIS A 189 2.43 20.40 28.23
N ASN A 190 3.48 21.11 27.81
CA ASN A 190 4.12 22.13 28.66
C ASN A 190 3.47 23.52 28.55
N MET A 191 2.47 23.70 27.69
CA MET A 191 1.70 24.95 27.56
C MET A 191 0.27 24.84 28.12
N ALA A 192 -0.21 23.63 28.43
CA ALA A 192 -1.57 23.43 28.97
C ALA A 192 -1.72 23.79 30.47
N ASN A 193 -0.63 24.16 31.16
CA ASN A 193 -0.66 24.46 32.59
C ASN A 193 -0.43 25.92 32.97
N ASN A 194 -0.35 26.87 32.03
CA ASN A 194 -0.43 28.28 32.39
C ASN A 194 -0.94 29.13 31.22
N GLN A 195 -2.01 29.88 31.53
CA GLN A 195 -2.54 31.03 30.78
C GLN A 195 -3.44 30.72 29.57
N CYS A 196 -4.74 30.56 29.86
CA CYS A 196 -5.78 31.10 28.98
C CYS A 196 -5.52 32.59 28.76
N TYR A 197 -4.92 32.95 27.63
CA TYR A 197 -4.84 34.35 27.21
C TYR A 197 -6.20 34.82 26.71
N ARG A 198 -6.63 35.94 27.28
CA ARG A 198 -7.85 36.69 26.96
C ARG A 198 -7.94 36.95 25.45
N ASN A 199 -9.05 36.51 24.84
CA ASN A 199 -9.60 36.88 23.51
C ASN A 199 -9.89 35.74 22.52
N PHE A 200 -9.96 34.48 22.94
CA PHE A 200 -10.60 33.44 22.13
C PHE A 200 -11.76 32.77 22.89
N THR A 201 -12.96 32.87 22.32
CA THR A 201 -14.17 32.21 22.78
C THR A 201 -14.01 30.69 22.62
N CYS A 202 -14.01 29.95 23.72
CA CYS A 202 -14.11 28.49 23.68
C CYS A 202 -15.53 28.07 23.28
N LEU A 203 -15.73 27.68 22.01
CA LEU A 203 -16.95 26.99 21.61
C LEU A 203 -16.89 25.53 22.08
N LYS A 204 -17.71 25.24 23.09
CA LYS A 204 -17.97 23.89 23.59
C LYS A 204 -18.96 23.22 22.64
N SER A 205 -18.47 22.42 21.68
CA SER A 205 -19.34 21.58 20.86
C SER A 205 -19.67 20.29 21.62
N SER A 206 -20.85 20.25 22.21
CA SER A 206 -21.52 19.02 22.61
C SER A 206 -22.12 18.40 21.36
N HIS A 207 -21.39 17.55 20.64
CA HIS A 207 -21.87 16.43 19.82
C HIS A 207 -20.70 15.88 19.00
N GLY A 208 -20.43 14.56 19.15
CA GLY A 208 -19.92 13.65 18.12
C GLY A 208 -18.64 14.01 17.34
N LEU A 209 -17.61 13.19 17.52
CA LEU A 209 -16.35 13.18 16.78
C LEU A 209 -16.53 13.21 15.24
N VAL A 210 -16.29 14.38 14.64
CA VAL A 210 -15.73 14.49 13.28
C VAL A 210 -14.79 15.70 13.28
N PRO A 211 -13.46 15.53 13.12
CA PRO A 211 -12.62 16.66 12.79
C PRO A 211 -12.67 16.87 11.28
N ASP A 212 -13.66 17.65 10.84
CA ASP A 212 -13.53 18.46 9.64
C ASP A 212 -12.45 19.51 9.93
N LEU A 213 -11.24 19.30 9.42
CA LEU A 213 -10.20 20.32 9.47
C LEU A 213 -10.32 21.20 8.22
N VAL A 214 -11.29 22.10 8.25
CA VAL A 214 -11.20 23.39 7.56
C VAL A 214 -10.28 24.27 8.41
N LEU A 215 -9.09 24.57 7.92
CA LEU A 215 -8.30 25.69 8.43
C LEU A 215 -7.76 26.52 7.26
N LEU A 216 -8.50 27.60 7.01
CA LEU A 216 -8.03 28.85 6.46
C LEU A 216 -6.80 29.32 7.25
N GLY A 217 -5.76 29.73 6.55
CA GLY A 217 -4.55 30.29 7.14
C GLY A 217 -3.58 30.75 6.06
N GLU A 218 -3.62 32.04 5.79
CA GLU A 218 -2.79 32.75 4.83
C GLU A 218 -1.28 32.76 5.17
N TYR A 219 -0.47 33.03 4.13
CA TYR A 219 0.93 33.52 4.09
C TYR A 219 2.11 32.52 4.09
N PRO A 220 3.29 32.87 3.53
CA PRO A 220 3.63 33.94 2.57
C PRO A 220 4.32 33.42 1.28
N THR A 221 4.14 34.17 0.20
CA THR A 221 5.01 34.17 -0.98
C THR A 221 6.42 34.64 -0.59
N ASN A 222 7.44 33.84 -0.89
CA ASN A 222 8.78 34.26 -1.37
C ASN A 222 9.80 33.12 -1.18
N TRP A 223 9.98 32.28 -2.19
CA TRP A 223 11.21 31.52 -2.42
C TRP A 223 11.39 31.32 -3.94
N LEU A 224 11.86 32.39 -4.60
CA LEU A 224 12.59 32.34 -5.86
C LEU A 224 13.79 33.29 -5.69
N SER A 225 14.96 32.69 -5.56
CA SER A 225 16.28 33.27 -5.81
C SER A 225 17.23 32.13 -6.13
#